data_AF-A0A1B9L493-F1
#
_entry.id   AF-A0A1B9L493-F1
#
_cell.length_a   1.000
_cell.length_b   1.000
_cell.length_c   1.000
_cell.angle_alpha   90.00
_cell.angle_beta   90.00
_cell.angle_gamma   90.00
#
_symmetry.space_group_name_H-M   'P 1'
#
loop_
_entity.id
_entity.type
_entity.pdbx_description
1 polymer ?
#
loop_
_entity_poly.entity_id
_entity_poly.type
_entity_poly.pdbx_seq_one_letter_code
_entity_poly.pdbx_strand_id
1 'polypeptide(L)'
;STAGVTAKGFSDLAWKARATGQKLSAKEVEQISEGINRVKAGKETTGSTNAAQAGNAVTKPSANATGTVSVPVPTVEQLSQAAASANRNGLTDAGRALQKHGGREGSVYTYSSQKASVLNKEAQNIVNDILSNPKTVITRTTATENKQIIKVIHAIAPDGRTLRFNEDGTKLIGFREPKK
;
A
#
# COMPACT_ATOMS: atom_id res chain seq x y z
N SER A 1 0.15 -37.76 8.25
CA SER A 1 0.02 -36.37 8.73
C SER A 1 0.34 -35.43 7.59
N THR A 2 -0.67 -34.80 6.99
CA THR A 2 -0.47 -33.85 5.89
C THR A 2 -1.29 -32.61 6.22
N ALA A 3 -0.61 -31.62 6.81
CA ALA A 3 -1.22 -30.36 7.20
C ALA A 3 -1.63 -29.59 5.94
N GLY A 4 -2.92 -29.25 5.84
CA GLY A 4 -3.45 -28.45 4.76
C GLY A 4 -2.89 -27.03 4.82
N VAL A 5 -2.09 -26.66 3.82
CA VAL A 5 -1.69 -25.28 3.59
C VAL A 5 -2.86 -24.52 2.98
N THR A 6 -3.51 -23.70 3.81
CA THR A 6 -4.60 -22.80 3.41
C THR A 6 -4.08 -21.75 2.42
N ALA A 7 -4.92 -21.28 1.49
CA ALA A 7 -4.55 -20.34 0.42
C ALA A 7 -3.80 -19.07 0.86
N LYS A 8 -3.95 -18.64 2.12
CA LYS A 8 -3.16 -17.53 2.70
C LYS A 8 -1.65 -17.84 2.80
N GLY A 9 -1.27 -19.09 3.05
CA GLY A 9 0.14 -19.51 3.17
C GLY A 9 0.91 -19.42 1.84
N PHE A 10 0.25 -19.66 0.71
CA PHE A 10 0.88 -19.55 -0.62
C PHE A 10 1.17 -18.10 -1.00
N SER A 11 0.26 -17.18 -0.67
CA SER A 11 0.49 -15.74 -0.83
C SER A 11 1.62 -15.25 0.08
N ASP A 12 1.74 -15.83 1.29
CA ASP A 12 2.74 -15.49 2.29
C ASP A 12 4.17 -16.02 1.97
N LEU A 13 4.28 -17.03 1.09
CA LEU A 13 5.58 -17.50 0.57
C LEU A 13 6.02 -16.72 -0.67
N ALA A 14 5.08 -16.32 -1.53
CA ALA A 14 5.35 -15.60 -2.77
C ALA A 14 5.87 -14.16 -2.55
N TRP A 15 5.41 -13.45 -1.50
CA TRP A 15 5.98 -12.13 -1.16
C TRP A 15 7.36 -12.24 -0.52
N LYS A 16 7.60 -13.23 0.35
CA LYS A 16 8.89 -13.45 0.99
C LYS A 16 10.01 -13.64 -0.04
N ALA A 17 9.81 -14.50 -1.05
CA ALA A 17 10.81 -14.73 -2.09
C ALA A 17 11.16 -13.48 -2.91
N ARG A 18 10.18 -12.59 -3.13
CA ARG A 18 10.37 -11.34 -3.88
C ARG A 18 11.04 -10.23 -3.05
N ALA A 19 10.95 -10.31 -1.73
CA ALA A 19 11.55 -9.36 -0.79
C ALA A 19 13.00 -9.70 -0.41
N THR A 20 13.39 -10.99 -0.39
CA THR A 20 14.75 -11.44 -0.02
C THR A 20 15.65 -11.78 -1.20
N GLY A 21 15.12 -11.94 -2.42
CA GLY A 21 15.92 -12.23 -3.61
C GLY A 21 16.44 -13.68 -3.69
N GLN A 22 15.96 -14.59 -2.84
CA GLN A 22 16.24 -16.02 -2.96
C GLN A 22 15.42 -16.62 -4.13
N LYS A 23 16.10 -17.32 -5.04
CA LYS A 23 15.42 -18.12 -6.08
C LYS A 23 14.64 -19.27 -5.43
N LEU A 24 13.35 -19.34 -5.70
CA LEU A 24 12.47 -20.44 -5.32
C LEU A 24 12.93 -21.75 -5.98
N SER A 25 12.78 -22.86 -5.27
CA SER A 25 13.08 -24.20 -5.78
C SER A 25 12.06 -24.61 -6.85
N ALA A 26 12.48 -25.42 -7.83
CA ALA A 26 11.60 -25.90 -8.92
C ALA A 26 10.32 -26.58 -8.40
N LYS A 27 10.41 -27.27 -7.25
CA LYS A 27 9.27 -27.94 -6.60
C LYS A 27 8.22 -26.96 -6.04
N GLU A 28 8.65 -25.76 -5.63
CA GLU A 28 7.75 -24.73 -5.10
C GLU A 28 7.01 -23.99 -6.22
N VAL A 29 7.66 -23.84 -7.38
CA VAL A 29 7.06 -23.25 -8.59
C VAL A 29 5.98 -24.17 -9.17
N GLU A 30 6.19 -25.48 -9.15
CA GLU A 30 5.25 -26.49 -9.65
C GLU A 30 3.96 -26.56 -8.81
N GLN A 31 4.07 -26.49 -7.47
CA GLN A 31 2.88 -26.48 -6.61
C GLN A 31 2.01 -25.22 -6.80
N ILE A 32 2.61 -24.08 -7.15
CA ILE A 32 1.88 -22.84 -7.42
C ILE A 32 1.13 -22.92 -8.75
N SER A 33 1.74 -23.50 -9.79
CA SER A 33 1.10 -23.60 -11.11
C SER A 33 -0.09 -24.58 -11.11
N GLU A 34 0.02 -25.71 -10.40
CA GLU A 34 -1.08 -26.66 -10.24
C GLU A 34 -2.29 -26.06 -9.49
N GLY A 35 -2.04 -25.24 -8.47
CA GLY A 35 -3.08 -24.55 -7.72
C GLY A 35 -3.89 -23.57 -8.59
N ILE A 36 -3.23 -22.86 -9.50
CA ILE A 36 -3.89 -21.89 -10.40
C ILE A 36 -4.78 -22.61 -11.43
N ASN A 37 -4.34 -23.74 -11.96
CA ASN A 37 -5.10 -24.49 -12.97
C ASN A 37 -6.39 -25.13 -12.40
N ARG A 38 -6.40 -25.53 -11.11
CA ARG A 38 -7.62 -26.07 -10.46
C ARG A 38 -8.74 -25.03 -10.30
N VAL A 39 -8.40 -23.75 -10.10
CA VAL A 39 -9.39 -22.67 -9.96
C VAL A 39 -10.06 -22.34 -11.30
N LYS A 40 -9.38 -22.63 -12.43
CA LYS A 40 -9.85 -22.32 -13.77
C LYS A 40 -10.86 -23.35 -14.33
N ALA A 41 -10.89 -24.57 -13.79
CA ALA A 41 -11.72 -25.67 -14.29
C ALA A 41 -13.15 -25.74 -13.71
N GLY A 42 -13.52 -24.89 -12.74
CA GLY A 42 -14.76 -25.04 -11.96
C GLY A 42 -15.89 -24.05 -12.24
N LYS A 43 -15.92 -23.34 -13.38
CA LYS A 43 -16.85 -22.23 -13.59
C LYS A 43 -17.74 -22.39 -14.83
N GLU A 44 -18.68 -23.33 -14.79
CA GLU A 44 -19.87 -23.33 -15.67
C GLU A 44 -21.14 -23.80 -14.90
N THR A 45 -22.27 -23.10 -15.15
CA THR A 45 -23.68 -23.56 -15.01
C THR A 45 -24.51 -23.13 -13.77
N THR A 46 -25.35 -22.09 -13.97
CA THR A 46 -26.81 -21.95 -13.68
C THR A 46 -27.40 -21.89 -12.25
N GLY A 47 -28.02 -20.74 -11.92
CA GLY A 47 -29.43 -20.56 -11.48
C GLY A 47 -29.99 -21.13 -10.15
N SER A 48 -30.12 -20.24 -9.15
CA SER A 48 -31.22 -20.03 -8.15
C SER A 48 -31.91 -21.18 -7.38
N THR A 49 -31.83 -21.19 -6.02
CA THR A 49 -32.95 -21.08 -5.03
C THR A 49 -32.46 -21.13 -3.57
N ASN A 50 -33.17 -20.44 -2.67
CA ASN A 50 -32.78 -20.11 -1.29
C ASN A 50 -33.24 -21.14 -0.22
N ALA A 51 -32.43 -21.37 0.82
CA ALA A 51 -32.85 -21.43 2.24
C ALA A 51 -31.66 -21.56 3.23
N ALA A 52 -31.46 -20.52 4.07
CA ALA A 52 -30.97 -20.46 5.48
C ALA A 52 -29.90 -21.47 5.99
N GLN A 53 -28.84 -21.15 6.75
CA GLN A 53 -28.43 -19.95 7.50
C GLN A 53 -27.10 -20.26 8.22
N ALA A 54 -26.14 -19.32 8.22
CA ALA A 54 -25.24 -18.95 9.34
C ALA A 54 -23.88 -18.39 8.86
N GLY A 55 -23.64 -17.08 9.07
CA GLY A 55 -22.29 -16.53 9.26
C GLY A 55 -21.70 -15.62 8.16
N ASN A 56 -22.47 -14.63 7.70
CA ASN A 56 -22.14 -13.46 6.85
C ASN A 56 -20.70 -12.90 6.91
N ALA A 57 -20.16 -12.14 5.96
CA ALA A 57 -20.33 -11.89 4.53
C ALA A 57 -19.40 -10.71 4.21
N VAL A 58 -18.74 -10.74 3.05
CA VAL A 58 -18.08 -9.61 2.41
C VAL A 58 -19.01 -8.41 2.33
N THR A 59 -18.63 -7.27 2.90
CA THR A 59 -19.31 -5.98 2.67
C THR A 59 -18.41 -5.03 1.88
N LYS A 60 -18.70 -4.94 0.58
CA LYS A 60 -18.55 -3.74 -0.25
C LYS A 60 -19.29 -2.57 0.45
N PRO A 61 -18.71 -1.37 0.60
CA PRO A 61 -19.51 -0.22 1.03
C PRO A 61 -20.40 0.22 -0.13
N SER A 62 -21.70 -0.05 -0.01
CA SER A 62 -22.77 0.68 -0.68
C SER A 62 -23.46 1.51 0.39
N ALA A 63 -23.39 2.84 0.29
CA ALA A 63 -24.21 3.72 1.09
C ALA A 63 -24.67 4.88 0.21
N ASN A 64 -25.91 4.77 -0.28
CA ASN A 64 -26.73 5.94 -0.52
C ASN A 64 -27.70 6.00 0.65
N ALA A 65 -27.30 6.72 1.70
CA ALA A 65 -28.15 7.13 2.80
C ALA A 65 -27.94 8.63 2.95
N THR A 66 -29.00 9.41 2.78
CA THR A 66 -29.00 10.86 2.94
C THR A 66 -28.60 11.18 4.39
N GLY A 67 -27.35 11.59 4.57
CA GLY A 67 -26.71 11.86 5.85
C GLY A 67 -25.22 12.07 5.56
N THR A 68 -24.58 13.07 6.16
CA THR A 68 -23.19 13.46 5.87
C THR A 68 -22.24 12.25 5.91
N VAL A 69 -21.82 11.77 4.74
CA VAL A 69 -20.90 10.64 4.58
C VAL A 69 -19.53 11.09 5.07
N SER A 70 -19.21 10.81 6.34
CA SER A 70 -17.86 10.95 6.85
C SER A 70 -17.01 9.84 6.23
N VAL A 71 -16.15 10.21 5.27
CA VAL A 71 -15.22 9.26 4.65
C VAL A 71 -14.27 8.75 5.75
N PRO A 72 -14.17 7.42 5.98
CA PRO A 72 -13.28 6.88 7.02
C PRO A 72 -11.82 7.25 6.73
N VAL A 73 -11.03 7.61 7.76
CA VAL A 73 -9.60 7.91 7.59
C VAL A 73 -8.88 6.62 7.15
N PRO A 74 -8.01 6.65 6.13
CA PRO A 74 -7.29 5.46 5.68
C PRO A 74 -6.40 4.86 6.76
N THR A 75 -6.24 3.54 6.74
CA THR A 75 -5.36 2.83 7.68
C THR A 75 -3.90 2.99 7.30
N VAL A 76 -3.01 2.74 8.26
CA VAL A 76 -1.54 2.74 8.04
C VAL A 76 -1.15 1.80 6.90
N GLU A 77 -1.76 0.61 6.84
CA GLU A 77 -1.49 -0.38 5.81
C GLU A 77 -1.91 0.13 4.42
N GLN A 78 -3.07 0.78 4.32
CA GLN A 78 -3.54 1.36 3.06
C GLN A 78 -2.58 2.44 2.56
N LEU A 79 -2.13 3.32 3.45
CA LEU A 79 -1.17 4.38 3.12
C LEU A 79 0.21 3.82 2.74
N SER A 80 0.68 2.81 3.46
CA SER A 80 1.96 2.14 3.17
C SER A 80 1.92 1.44 1.80
N GLN A 81 0.81 0.76 1.49
CA GLN A 81 0.58 0.13 0.18
C GLN A 81 0.48 1.17 -0.94
N ALA A 82 -0.24 2.28 -0.71
CA ALA A 82 -0.34 3.37 -1.67
C ALA A 82 1.05 3.93 -2.04
N ALA A 83 1.93 4.10 -1.06
CA ALA A 83 3.30 4.56 -1.28
C ALA A 83 4.16 3.55 -2.07
N ALA A 84 3.89 2.26 -1.93
CA ALA A 84 4.57 1.19 -2.66
C ALA A 84 4.08 1.02 -4.12
N SER A 85 3.06 1.77 -4.54
CA SER A 85 2.51 1.70 -5.90
C SER A 85 3.58 1.96 -6.97
N ALA A 86 3.50 1.20 -8.07
CA ALA A 86 4.46 1.31 -9.15
C ALA A 86 4.37 2.67 -9.86
N ASN A 87 5.54 3.26 -10.13
CA ASN A 87 5.74 4.46 -10.92
C ASN A 87 6.64 4.13 -12.13
N ARG A 88 6.82 5.11 -13.01
CA ARG A 88 7.66 4.97 -14.22
C ARG A 88 9.12 4.69 -13.83
N ASN A 89 9.86 4.09 -14.77
CA ASN A 89 11.30 3.81 -14.64
C ASN A 89 11.66 2.83 -13.51
N GLY A 90 10.73 1.93 -13.14
CA GLY A 90 10.95 0.94 -12.09
C GLY A 90 10.97 1.52 -10.68
N LEU A 91 10.56 2.77 -10.50
CA LEU A 91 10.37 3.39 -9.19
C LEU A 91 9.00 3.05 -8.61
N THR A 92 8.84 3.23 -7.30
CA THR A 92 7.53 3.36 -6.66
C THR A 92 7.17 4.84 -6.49
N ASP A 93 5.94 5.14 -6.09
CA ASP A 93 5.56 6.51 -5.72
C ASP A 93 6.44 7.04 -4.56
N ALA A 94 6.74 6.20 -3.57
CA ALA A 94 7.71 6.51 -2.52
C ALA A 94 9.11 6.76 -3.08
N GLY A 95 9.61 5.87 -3.96
CA GLY A 95 10.92 6.03 -4.58
C GLY A 95 11.04 7.33 -5.37
N ARG A 96 10.00 7.69 -6.15
CA ARG A 96 9.93 8.96 -6.88
C ARG A 96 9.92 10.16 -5.93
N ALA A 97 9.19 10.07 -4.83
CA ALA A 97 9.12 11.12 -3.81
C ALA A 97 10.50 11.33 -3.15
N LEU A 98 11.16 10.26 -2.71
CA LEU A 98 12.49 10.32 -2.12
C LEU A 98 13.52 10.88 -3.11
N GLN A 99 13.49 10.43 -4.37
CA GLN A 99 14.39 10.95 -5.40
C GLN A 99 14.26 12.48 -5.57
N LYS A 100 13.03 13.00 -5.55
CA LYS A 100 12.75 14.44 -5.73
C LYS A 100 13.12 15.29 -4.52
N HIS A 101 12.96 14.75 -3.31
CA HIS A 101 13.14 15.49 -2.07
C HIS A 101 14.54 15.28 -1.48
N GLY A 102 15.02 14.05 -1.39
CA GLY A 102 16.28 13.76 -0.74
C GLY A 102 17.55 14.09 -1.53
N GLY A 103 17.42 14.53 -2.77
CA GLY A 103 18.53 15.11 -3.55
C GLY A 103 18.71 16.61 -3.33
N ARG A 104 17.93 17.23 -2.45
CA ARG A 104 17.99 18.68 -2.18
C ARG A 104 18.96 18.93 -1.03
N GLU A 105 19.78 19.96 -1.16
CA GLU A 105 20.67 20.40 -0.09
C GLU A 105 19.87 20.73 1.17
N GLY A 106 20.29 20.16 2.31
CA GLY A 106 19.62 20.34 3.60
C GLY A 106 18.29 19.61 3.76
N SER A 107 17.93 18.67 2.88
CA SER A 107 16.75 17.81 3.08
C SER A 107 16.96 16.88 4.27
N VAL A 108 15.90 16.66 5.06
CA VAL A 108 15.90 15.61 6.10
C VAL A 108 15.72 14.22 5.50
N TYR A 109 15.30 14.14 4.24
CA TYR A 109 15.21 12.90 3.50
C TYR A 109 16.53 12.69 2.78
N THR A 110 17.13 11.51 2.91
CA THR A 110 18.38 11.19 2.23
C THR A 110 18.30 9.81 1.60
N TYR A 111 19.08 9.60 0.55
CA TYR A 111 19.24 8.28 -0.07
C TYR A 111 20.71 7.98 -0.31
N SER A 112 21.08 6.70 -0.30
CA SER A 112 22.46 6.27 -0.52
C SER A 112 22.82 6.13 -2.00
N SER A 113 21.81 5.97 -2.87
CA SER A 113 22.01 5.77 -4.31
C SER A 113 20.79 6.19 -5.14
N GLN A 114 21.01 6.60 -6.38
CA GLN A 114 19.96 6.89 -7.35
C GLN A 114 19.41 5.65 -8.08
N LYS A 115 19.91 4.45 -7.77
CA LYS A 115 19.39 3.20 -8.34
C LYS A 115 17.95 2.98 -7.88
N ALA A 116 17.04 2.69 -8.82
CA ALA A 116 15.61 2.56 -8.53
C ALA A 116 15.28 1.54 -7.42
N SER A 117 15.96 0.38 -7.42
CA SER A 117 15.77 -0.63 -6.37
C SER A 117 16.15 -0.13 -4.97
N VAL A 118 17.22 0.66 -4.87
CA VAL A 118 17.69 1.25 -3.60
C VAL A 118 16.71 2.34 -3.16
N LEU A 119 16.37 3.27 -4.07
CA LEU A 119 15.40 4.34 -3.79
C LEU A 119 14.05 3.79 -3.32
N ASN A 120 13.52 2.76 -3.97
CA ASN A 120 12.23 2.17 -3.58
C ASN A 120 12.30 1.59 -2.17
N LYS A 121 13.38 0.86 -1.85
CA LYS A 121 13.58 0.25 -0.53
C LYS A 121 13.74 1.31 0.55
N GLU A 122 14.63 2.28 0.36
CA GLU A 122 14.89 3.34 1.34
C GLU A 122 13.65 4.22 1.54
N ALA A 123 12.96 4.57 0.46
CA ALA A 123 11.73 5.35 0.55
C ALA A 123 10.63 4.61 1.29
N GLN A 124 10.48 3.30 1.05
CA GLN A 124 9.49 2.50 1.77
C GLN A 124 9.84 2.38 3.26
N ASN A 125 11.12 2.27 3.60
CA ASN A 125 11.56 2.28 5.00
C ASN A 125 11.17 3.60 5.69
N ILE A 126 11.39 4.74 5.03
CA ILE A 126 10.99 6.06 5.55
C ILE A 126 9.46 6.14 5.72
N VAL A 127 8.69 5.64 4.76
CA VAL A 127 7.23 5.60 4.84
C VAL A 127 6.78 4.79 6.06
N ASN A 128 7.32 3.58 6.22
CA ASN A 128 6.97 2.69 7.31
C ASN A 128 7.38 3.28 8.66
N ASP A 129 8.55 3.89 8.75
CA ASP A 129 9.04 4.56 9.96
C ASP A 129 8.10 5.71 10.39
N ILE A 130 7.67 6.56 9.44
CA ILE A 130 6.69 7.62 9.72
C ILE A 130 5.35 7.01 10.14
N LEU A 131 4.81 6.05 9.40
CA LEU A 131 3.45 5.54 9.66
C LEU A 131 3.35 4.61 10.87
N SER A 132 4.43 3.93 11.25
CA SER A 132 4.46 3.03 12.43
C SER A 132 4.71 3.76 13.74
N ASN A 133 5.11 5.04 13.69
CA ASN A 133 5.31 5.84 14.89
C ASN A 133 3.95 6.12 15.57
N PRO A 134 3.77 5.75 16.85
CA PRO A 134 2.48 5.90 17.53
C PRO A 134 2.07 7.36 17.76
N LYS A 135 3.02 8.31 17.62
CA LYS A 135 2.77 9.75 17.71
C LYS A 135 2.55 10.41 16.35
N THR A 136 2.51 9.63 15.26
CA THR A 136 2.19 10.15 13.94
C THR A 136 0.73 10.55 13.87
N VAL A 137 0.49 11.78 13.41
CA VAL A 137 -0.85 12.32 13.23
C VAL A 137 -1.25 12.16 11.78
N ILE A 138 -2.27 11.34 11.51
CA ILE A 138 -2.88 11.18 10.20
C ILE A 138 -4.15 12.03 10.15
N THR A 139 -4.15 13.08 9.34
CA THR A 139 -5.29 14.02 9.26
C THR A 139 -5.60 14.41 7.83
N ARG A 140 -6.89 14.65 7.57
CA ARG A 140 -7.32 15.36 6.37
C ARG A 140 -7.05 16.85 6.53
N THR A 141 -6.55 17.46 5.48
CA THR A 141 -6.26 18.88 5.45
C THR A 141 -6.32 19.38 4.02
N THR A 142 -6.05 20.67 3.82
CA THR A 142 -5.89 21.27 2.51
C THR A 142 -4.44 21.65 2.28
N ALA A 143 -4.04 21.66 1.02
CA ALA A 143 -2.75 22.18 0.60
C ALA A 143 -2.91 23.03 -0.64
N THR A 144 -2.03 24.03 -0.79
CA THR A 144 -1.96 24.82 -2.02
C THR A 144 -1.00 24.15 -2.99
N GLU A 145 -1.49 23.83 -4.18
CA GLU A 145 -0.71 23.31 -5.29
C GLU A 145 -1.12 24.07 -6.56
N ASN A 146 -0.15 24.65 -7.28
CA ASN A 146 -0.40 25.47 -8.48
C ASN A 146 -1.45 26.58 -8.29
N LYS A 147 -1.42 27.28 -7.14
CA LYS A 147 -2.41 28.30 -6.74
C LYS A 147 -3.84 27.78 -6.53
N GLN A 148 -4.04 26.46 -6.52
CA GLN A 148 -5.33 25.83 -6.21
C GLN A 148 -5.26 25.15 -4.83
N ILE A 149 -6.37 25.23 -4.08
CA ILE A 149 -6.52 24.53 -2.81
C ILE A 149 -7.01 23.13 -3.13
N ILE A 150 -6.20 22.12 -2.79
CA ILE A 150 -6.52 20.71 -2.93
C ILE A 150 -6.73 20.08 -1.56
N LYS A 151 -7.63 19.11 -1.46
CA LYS A 151 -7.80 18.28 -0.27
C LYS A 151 -6.82 17.12 -0.30
N VAL A 152 -6.21 16.84 0.85
CA VAL A 152 -5.13 15.88 1.00
C VAL A 152 -5.18 15.22 2.37
N ILE A 153 -4.48 14.10 2.50
CA ILE A 153 -4.18 13.48 3.79
C ILE A 153 -2.71 13.72 4.10
N HIS A 154 -2.40 14.22 5.29
CA HIS A 154 -1.04 14.30 5.82
C HIS A 154 -0.86 13.26 6.92
N ALA A 155 0.22 12.49 6.86
CA ALA A 155 0.74 11.74 7.99
C ALA A 155 2.02 12.43 8.47
N ILE A 156 1.96 13.02 9.66
CA ILE A 156 3.00 13.90 10.22
C ILE A 156 3.67 13.18 11.39
N ALA A 157 4.96 12.86 11.25
CA ALA A 157 5.76 12.31 12.33
C ALA A 157 6.15 13.40 13.35
N PRO A 158 6.54 13.02 14.58
CA PRO A 158 6.94 13.98 15.62
C PRO A 158 8.16 14.84 15.27
N ASP A 159 9.03 14.34 14.40
CA ASP A 159 10.18 15.08 13.86
C ASP A 159 9.81 16.05 12.73
N GLY A 160 8.51 16.15 12.41
CA GLY A 160 7.95 17.01 11.37
C GLY A 160 8.00 16.42 9.96
N ARG A 161 8.66 15.26 9.75
CA ARG A 161 8.62 14.58 8.44
C ARG A 161 7.18 14.24 8.10
N THR A 162 6.76 14.63 6.90
CA THR A 162 5.35 14.51 6.51
C THR A 162 5.21 13.76 5.18
N LEU A 163 4.32 12.77 5.17
CA LEU A 163 3.84 12.12 3.96
C LEU A 163 2.55 12.79 3.51
N ARG A 164 2.47 13.20 2.25
CA ARG A 164 1.24 13.74 1.66
C ARG A 164 0.63 12.74 0.71
N PHE A 165 -0.61 12.38 0.95
CA PHE A 165 -1.45 11.57 0.07
C PHE A 165 -2.57 12.42 -0.54
N ASN A 166 -3.20 11.90 -1.59
CA ASN A 166 -4.46 12.42 -2.09
C ASN A 166 -5.61 12.28 -1.06
N GLU A 167 -6.76 12.87 -1.35
CA GLU A 167 -7.91 12.99 -0.43
C GLU A 167 -8.41 11.64 0.14
N ASP A 168 -8.28 10.57 -0.64
CA ASP A 168 -8.73 9.21 -0.30
C ASP A 168 -7.59 8.31 0.22
N GLY A 169 -6.33 8.78 0.20
CA GLY A 169 -5.16 8.03 0.66
C GLY A 169 -4.68 6.94 -0.29
N THR A 170 -5.22 6.85 -1.50
CA THR A 170 -4.88 5.79 -2.47
C THR A 170 -3.57 6.02 -3.20
N LYS A 171 -3.02 7.24 -3.12
CA LYS A 171 -1.78 7.62 -3.81
C LYS A 171 -0.92 8.56 -2.97
N LEU A 172 0.37 8.26 -2.88
CA LEU A 172 1.35 9.18 -2.32
C LEU A 172 1.65 10.31 -3.32
N ILE A 173 1.38 11.55 -2.91
CA ILE A 173 1.74 12.77 -3.66
C ILE A 173 3.21 13.11 -3.45
N GLY A 174 3.73 12.94 -2.23
CA GLY A 174 5.16 13.06 -1.97
C GLY A 174 5.53 13.35 -0.52
N PHE A 175 6.84 13.48 -0.28
CA PHE A 175 7.43 13.83 1.01
C PHE A 175 7.43 15.34 1.21
N ARG A 176 7.35 15.78 2.47
CA ARG A 176 7.33 17.20 2.84
C ARG A 176 8.31 17.43 3.98
N GLU A 177 9.20 18.39 3.76
CA GLU A 177 10.18 18.79 4.77
C GLU A 177 9.47 19.30 6.03
N PRO A 178 10.07 19.08 7.21
CA PRO A 178 9.64 19.69 8.46
C PRO A 178 9.57 21.21 8.32
N LYS A 179 8.61 21.83 9.02
CA LYS A 179 8.62 23.29 9.19
C LYS A 179 9.77 23.65 10.13
N LYS A 180 10.54 24.67 9.74
CA LYS A 180 11.51 25.30 10.64
C LYS A 180 10.80 26.15 11.69
#